data_AF-S8F0H5-F1
#
_entry.id   AF-S8F0H5-F1
#
_cell.length_a   1.000
_cell.length_b   1.000
_cell.length_c   1.000
_cell.angle_alpha   90.00
_cell.angle_beta   90.00
_cell.angle_gamma   90.00
#
_symmetry.space_group_name_H-M   'P 1'
#
loop_
_entity.id
_entity.type
_entity.pdbx_description
1 polymer ?
#
loop_
_entity_poly.entity_id
_entity_poly.type
_entity_poly.pdbx_seq_one_letter_code
_entity_poly.pdbx_strand_id
1 'polypeptide(L)'
;MSLSALHPWTQHATREARQLVLSVLRSQGEPVAVNDLYNLVVAQETQKLASSPSSGRQHPAPTTGNTPEPPHPSHIIRSMKYLRRQVIPDLMRTKDVRRVYLAKELSPEELEQRNKGGRKGNSPSSTHGVWRFECRNRPTVPKPKEEVVFGADVGIGADWSHLNKRRQRSRVLSVVRDVRWLRKLEKARQDVRQEDTAESPAAPAS
;
A
#
# COMPACT_ATOMS: atom_id res chain seq x y z
N MET A 1 28.73 4.89 -27.02
CA MET A 1 27.73 4.03 -27.71
C MET A 1 26.85 3.37 -26.66
N SER A 2 25.53 3.57 -26.72
CA SER A 2 24.60 3.03 -25.72
C SER A 2 24.32 1.55 -26.00
N LEU A 3 24.61 0.66 -25.05
CA LEU A 3 24.35 -0.78 -25.13
C LEU A 3 22.85 -1.15 -25.06
N SER A 4 21.96 -0.16 -24.98
CA SER A 4 20.51 -0.37 -24.88
C SER A 4 19.89 -0.95 -26.16
N ALA A 5 20.57 -0.90 -27.31
CA ALA A 5 20.03 -1.38 -28.58
C ALA A 5 20.05 -2.91 -28.76
N LEU A 6 20.75 -3.66 -27.90
CA LEU A 6 20.90 -5.12 -28.04
C LEU A 6 19.71 -5.92 -27.51
N HIS A 7 18.86 -5.33 -26.69
CA HIS A 7 17.68 -6.01 -26.15
C HIS A 7 16.41 -5.34 -26.70
N PRO A 8 15.55 -6.07 -27.42
CA PRO A 8 14.32 -5.51 -27.97
C PRO A 8 13.28 -5.15 -26.89
N TRP A 9 13.57 -5.49 -25.62
CA TRP A 9 12.69 -5.24 -24.48
C TRP A 9 13.40 -4.50 -23.35
N THR A 10 12.65 -3.63 -22.68
CA THR A 10 13.12 -2.87 -21.52
C THR A 10 13.59 -3.81 -20.41
N GLN A 11 14.82 -3.60 -19.94
CA GLN A 11 15.40 -4.38 -18.84
C GLN A 11 14.98 -3.89 -17.45
N HIS A 12 14.05 -2.95 -17.36
CA HIS A 12 13.58 -2.37 -16.10
C HIS A 12 12.06 -2.43 -16.02
N ALA A 13 11.53 -2.47 -14.80
CA ALA A 13 10.09 -2.46 -14.56
C ALA A 13 9.51 -1.07 -14.88
N THR A 14 8.59 -1.02 -15.84
CA THR A 14 7.87 0.22 -16.16
C THR A 14 6.94 0.64 -15.01
N ARG A 15 6.73 1.95 -14.82
CA ARG A 15 5.85 2.48 -13.75
C ARG A 15 4.43 1.91 -13.86
N GLU A 16 3.92 1.79 -15.08
CA GLU A 16 2.60 1.22 -15.36
C GLU A 16 2.50 -0.24 -14.96
N ALA A 17 3.52 -1.06 -15.28
CA ALA A 17 3.55 -2.47 -14.88
C ALA A 17 3.51 -2.62 -13.36
N ARG A 18 4.24 -1.76 -12.63
CA ARG A 18 4.23 -1.75 -11.16
C ARG A 18 2.85 -1.40 -10.61
N GLN A 19 2.23 -0.33 -11.11
CA GLN A 19 0.91 0.10 -10.67
C GLN A 19 -0.16 -0.96 -10.95
N LEU A 20 -0.10 -1.61 -12.11
CA LEU A 20 -1.00 -2.69 -12.49
C LEU A 20 -0.89 -3.87 -11.51
N VAL A 21 0.33 -4.41 -11.30
CA VAL A 21 0.56 -5.51 -10.35
C VAL A 21 0.11 -5.13 -8.94
N LEU A 22 0.41 -3.92 -8.48
CA LEU A 22 -0.03 -3.44 -7.17
C LEU A 22 -1.56 -3.33 -7.08
N SER A 23 -2.24 -2.92 -8.15
CA SER A 23 -3.70 -2.86 -8.17
C SER A 23 -4.33 -4.25 -8.01
N VAL A 24 -3.80 -5.26 -8.73
CA VAL A 24 -4.25 -6.66 -8.62
C VAL A 24 -3.99 -7.21 -7.22
N LEU A 25 -2.79 -7.02 -6.68
CA LEU A 25 -2.47 -7.52 -5.33
C LEU A 25 -3.31 -6.84 -4.24
N ARG A 26 -3.66 -5.55 -4.41
CA ARG A 26 -4.55 -4.84 -3.48
C ARG A 26 -6.00 -5.31 -3.59
N SER A 27 -6.48 -5.61 -4.80
CA SER A 27 -7.86 -6.08 -5.00
C SER A 27 -8.08 -7.49 -4.45
N GLN A 28 -7.06 -8.35 -4.50
CA GLN A 28 -7.16 -9.72 -3.98
C GLN A 28 -7.15 -9.76 -2.45
N GLY A 29 -6.36 -8.92 -1.78
CA GLY A 29 -6.23 -8.91 -0.32
C GLY A 29 -5.49 -10.11 0.30
N GLU A 30 -5.35 -11.21 -0.44
CA GLU A 30 -4.63 -12.43 -0.03
C GLU A 30 -3.26 -12.60 -0.71
N PRO A 31 -2.34 -13.42 -0.16
CA PRO A 31 -1.09 -13.77 -0.82
C PRO A 31 -1.32 -14.62 -2.08
N VAL A 32 -0.82 -14.14 -3.22
CA VAL A 32 -1.05 -14.75 -4.55
C VAL A 32 0.23 -15.41 -5.06
N ALA A 33 0.12 -16.56 -5.74
CA ALA A 33 1.25 -17.19 -6.43
C ALA A 33 1.60 -16.41 -7.71
N VAL A 34 2.84 -16.51 -8.18
CA VAL A 34 3.27 -15.71 -9.36
C VAL A 34 2.50 -16.05 -10.63
N ASN A 35 2.14 -17.33 -10.81
CA ASN A 35 1.40 -17.76 -11.99
C ASN A 35 -0.01 -17.17 -12.00
N ASP A 36 -0.70 -17.27 -10.87
CA ASP A 36 -2.05 -16.72 -10.71
C ASP A 36 -2.03 -15.21 -10.85
N LEU A 37 -1.01 -14.55 -10.28
CA LEU A 37 -0.80 -13.11 -10.42
C LEU A 37 -0.66 -12.69 -11.89
N TYR A 38 0.11 -13.44 -12.68
CA TYR A 38 0.23 -13.18 -14.12
C TYR A 38 -1.10 -13.34 -14.84
N ASN A 39 -1.84 -14.41 -14.57
CA ASN A 39 -3.13 -14.67 -15.21
C ASN A 39 -4.15 -13.57 -14.87
N LEU A 40 -4.20 -13.14 -13.60
CA LEU A 40 -5.07 -12.05 -13.15
C LEU A 40 -4.72 -10.72 -13.84
N VAL A 41 -3.42 -10.42 -13.98
CA VAL A 41 -2.97 -9.22 -14.70
C VAL A 41 -3.39 -9.29 -16.17
N VAL A 42 -3.15 -10.42 -16.84
CA VAL A 42 -3.53 -10.60 -18.24
C VAL A 42 -5.04 -10.44 -18.43
N ALA A 43 -5.85 -11.01 -17.53
CA ALA A 43 -7.31 -10.86 -17.56
C ALA A 43 -7.74 -9.39 -17.39
N GLN A 44 -7.14 -8.68 -16.43
CA GLN A 44 -7.44 -7.27 -16.19
C GLN A 44 -7.07 -6.39 -17.39
N GLU A 45 -5.94 -6.65 -18.04
CA GLU A 45 -5.54 -5.92 -19.25
C GLU A 45 -6.50 -6.20 -20.42
N THR A 46 -6.87 -7.46 -20.65
CA THR A 46 -7.85 -7.82 -21.67
C THR A 46 -9.19 -7.11 -21.45
N GLN A 47 -9.66 -7.04 -20.20
CA GLN A 47 -10.88 -6.30 -19.84
C GLN A 47 -10.73 -4.78 -20.09
N LYS A 48 -9.58 -4.19 -19.71
CA LYS A 48 -9.30 -2.76 -19.95
C LYS A 48 -9.25 -2.41 -21.44
N LEU A 49 -8.73 -3.33 -22.25
CA LEU A 49 -8.69 -3.19 -23.71
C LEU A 49 -10.06 -3.30 -24.34
N ALA A 50 -10.94 -4.16 -23.81
CA ALA A 50 -12.31 -4.28 -24.27
C ALA A 50 -13.17 -3.05 -23.92
N SER A 51 -12.91 -2.40 -22.77
CA SER A 51 -13.71 -1.26 -22.30
C SER A 51 -13.28 0.10 -22.84
N SER A 52 -12.05 0.23 -23.37
CA SER A 52 -11.57 1.49 -23.95
C SER A 52 -12.05 1.62 -25.40
N PRO A 53 -12.93 2.60 -25.74
CA PRO A 53 -13.31 2.83 -27.14
C PRO A 53 -12.04 3.19 -27.94
N SER A 54 -11.83 2.42 -29.00
CA SER A 54 -10.58 2.33 -29.75
C SER A 54 -9.97 3.68 -30.14
N SER A 55 -9.03 4.18 -29.34
CA SER A 55 -8.06 5.17 -29.82
C SER A 55 -7.03 4.40 -30.64
N GLY A 56 -7.03 4.61 -31.97
CA GLY A 56 -6.28 3.86 -32.98
C GLY A 56 -4.97 3.26 -32.47
N ARG A 57 -5.01 1.97 -32.13
CA ARG A 57 -3.88 1.25 -31.55
C ARG A 57 -2.93 0.94 -32.69
N GLN A 58 -1.86 1.72 -32.81
CA GLN A 58 -0.75 1.40 -33.68
C GLN A 58 -0.15 0.09 -33.16
N HIS A 59 -0.49 -1.02 -33.81
CA HIS A 59 0.27 -2.24 -33.64
C HIS A 59 1.70 -1.91 -34.07
N PRO A 60 2.71 -2.08 -33.19
CA PRO A 60 4.09 -1.90 -33.61
C PRO A 60 4.31 -2.83 -34.81
N ALA A 61 4.83 -2.27 -35.91
CA ALA A 61 5.07 -3.03 -37.13
C ALA A 61 5.82 -4.33 -36.79
N PRO A 62 5.44 -5.47 -37.40
CA PRO A 62 6.08 -6.76 -37.13
C PRO A 62 7.59 -6.59 -37.30
N THR A 63 8.32 -6.73 -36.19
CA THR A 63 9.76 -6.60 -36.19
C THR A 63 10.30 -7.80 -36.95
N THR A 64 10.86 -7.59 -38.14
CA THR A 64 11.32 -8.62 -39.10
C THR A 64 12.52 -9.47 -38.63
N GLY A 65 12.79 -9.53 -37.33
CA GLY A 65 13.87 -10.34 -36.76
C GLY A 65 13.35 -11.68 -36.25
N ASN A 66 14.18 -12.73 -36.35
CA ASN A 66 13.98 -14.09 -35.81
C ASN A 66 13.82 -14.16 -34.27
N THR A 67 13.38 -13.10 -33.61
CA THR A 67 13.22 -13.07 -32.15
C THR A 67 11.83 -13.60 -31.81
N PRO A 68 11.70 -14.66 -31.00
CA PRO A 68 10.39 -15.18 -30.62
C PRO A 68 9.57 -14.09 -29.91
N GLU A 69 8.37 -13.83 -30.43
CA GLU A 69 7.46 -12.84 -29.89
C GLU A 69 6.93 -13.29 -28.51
N PRO A 70 6.83 -12.39 -27.51
CA PRO A 70 6.26 -12.76 -26.22
C PRO A 70 4.77 -13.12 -26.36
N PRO A 71 4.21 -13.94 -25.45
CA PRO A 71 2.82 -14.39 -25.55
C PRO A 71 1.78 -13.26 -25.65
N HIS A 72 2.04 -12.12 -24.99
CA HIS A 72 1.17 -10.95 -25.04
C HIS A 72 1.98 -9.70 -25.39
N PRO A 73 2.29 -9.45 -26.67
CA PRO A 73 3.18 -8.36 -27.09
C PRO A 73 2.60 -6.97 -26.81
N SER A 74 1.26 -6.86 -26.85
CA SER A 74 0.52 -5.60 -26.66
C SER A 74 0.20 -5.29 -25.19
N HIS A 75 0.53 -6.18 -24.27
CA HIS A 75 0.26 -6.04 -22.84
C HIS A 75 1.40 -5.29 -22.14
N ILE A 76 1.08 -4.56 -21.07
CA ILE A 76 2.08 -3.91 -20.21
C ILE A 76 2.97 -5.00 -19.60
N ILE A 77 2.40 -6.14 -19.22
CA ILE A 77 3.16 -7.32 -18.78
C ILE A 77 3.20 -8.35 -19.89
N ARG A 78 4.25 -8.25 -20.72
CA ARG A 78 4.37 -9.03 -21.95
C ARG A 78 4.57 -10.54 -21.75
N SER A 79 5.22 -10.91 -20.64
CA SER A 79 5.55 -12.31 -20.36
C SER A 79 5.72 -12.59 -18.86
N MET A 80 5.57 -13.86 -18.49
CA MET A 80 5.87 -14.38 -17.15
C MET A 80 7.32 -14.09 -16.72
N LYS A 81 8.27 -14.19 -17.66
CA LYS A 81 9.69 -13.93 -17.41
C LYS A 81 9.92 -12.46 -17.05
N TYR A 82 9.25 -11.53 -17.72
CA TYR A 82 9.32 -10.10 -17.42
C TYR A 82 8.76 -9.80 -16.02
N LEU A 83 7.59 -10.35 -15.69
CA LEU A 83 7.00 -10.23 -14.35
C LEU A 83 7.97 -10.73 -13.26
N ARG A 84 8.51 -11.95 -13.43
CA ARG A 84 9.40 -12.60 -12.46
C ARG A 84 10.76 -11.93 -12.31
N ARG A 85 11.41 -11.54 -13.42
CA ARG A 85 12.79 -11.05 -13.42
C ARG A 85 12.90 -9.55 -13.19
N GLN A 86 11.90 -8.77 -13.63
CA GLN A 86 11.98 -7.31 -13.59
C GLN A 86 10.98 -6.71 -12.60
N VAL A 87 9.70 -7.00 -12.77
CA VAL A 87 8.64 -6.30 -12.04
C VAL A 87 8.62 -6.68 -10.56
N ILE A 88 8.61 -7.98 -10.24
CA ILE A 88 8.58 -8.45 -8.83
C ILE A 88 9.82 -8.01 -8.05
N PRO A 89 11.06 -8.20 -8.54
CA PRO A 89 12.25 -7.74 -7.82
C PRO A 89 12.27 -6.23 -7.59
N ASP A 90 11.78 -5.43 -8.55
CA ASP A 90 11.68 -3.98 -8.37
C ASP A 90 10.66 -3.61 -7.29
N LEU A 91 9.48 -4.23 -7.27
CA LEU A 91 8.47 -4.03 -6.21
C LEU A 91 8.95 -4.46 -4.82
N MET A 92 9.79 -5.49 -4.74
CA MET A 92 10.43 -5.90 -3.49
C MET A 92 11.49 -4.88 -3.05
N ARG A 93 12.27 -4.33 -4.00
CA ARG A 93 13.26 -3.28 -3.73
C ARG A 93 12.59 -2.01 -3.19
N THR A 94 11.44 -1.62 -3.73
CA THR A 94 10.65 -0.48 -3.23
C THR A 94 9.89 -0.79 -1.94
N LYS A 95 9.92 -2.03 -1.45
CA LYS A 95 9.20 -2.51 -0.25
C LYS A 95 7.68 -2.39 -0.36
N ASP A 96 7.14 -2.40 -1.58
CA ASP A 96 5.69 -2.38 -1.80
C ASP A 96 5.07 -3.78 -1.74
N VAL A 97 5.86 -4.80 -2.07
CA VAL A 97 5.47 -6.21 -2.04
C VAL A 97 6.43 -6.98 -1.16
N ARG A 98 5.91 -7.94 -0.38
CA ARG A 98 6.71 -8.92 0.36
C ARG A 98 6.42 -10.34 -0.11
N ARG A 99 7.44 -11.19 -0.03
CA ARG A 99 7.34 -12.61 -0.35
C ARG A 99 7.06 -13.39 0.93
N VAL A 100 5.98 -14.16 0.95
CA VAL A 100 5.53 -14.96 2.10
C VAL A 100 5.58 -16.42 1.74
N TYR A 101 6.04 -17.24 2.68
CA TYR A 101 5.98 -18.69 2.57
C TYR A 101 4.72 -19.18 3.27
N LEU A 102 3.83 -19.83 2.52
CA LEU A 102 2.65 -20.48 3.10
C LEU A 102 2.78 -22.00 2.93
N ALA A 103 2.58 -22.73 4.02
CA ALA A 103 2.37 -24.17 3.96
C ALA A 103 0.91 -24.41 3.54
N LYS A 104 0.71 -24.95 2.34
CA LYS A 104 -0.60 -25.34 1.83
C LYS A 104 -0.73 -26.86 1.92
N GLU A 105 -1.84 -27.33 2.48
CA GLU A 105 -2.22 -28.74 2.43
C GLU A 105 -2.64 -29.07 0.99
N LEU A 106 -2.06 -30.13 0.42
CA LEU A 106 -2.49 -30.57 -0.91
C LEU A 106 -3.90 -31.16 -0.83
N SER A 107 -4.71 -30.86 -1.83
CA SER A 107 -5.96 -31.62 -2.04
C SER A 107 -5.60 -33.09 -2.31
N PRO A 108 -6.41 -34.06 -1.84
CA PRO A 108 -6.19 -35.48 -2.15
C PRO A 108 -6.09 -35.75 -3.66
N GLU A 109 -6.81 -35.00 -4.49
CA GLU A 109 -6.72 -35.10 -5.95
C GLU A 109 -5.34 -34.71 -6.50
N GLU A 110 -4.74 -33.65 -5.95
CA GLU A 110 -3.39 -33.20 -6.33
C GLU A 110 -2.32 -34.21 -5.87
N LEU A 111 -2.54 -34.86 -4.71
CA LEU A 111 -1.68 -35.93 -4.22
C LEU A 111 -1.71 -37.15 -5.16
N GLU A 112 -2.89 -37.55 -5.63
CA GLU A 112 -3.02 -38.66 -6.59
C GLU A 112 -2.34 -38.36 -7.92
N GLN A 113 -2.52 -37.15 -8.46
CA GLN A 113 -1.85 -36.74 -9.70
C GLN A 113 -0.33 -36.78 -9.55
N ARG A 114 0.19 -36.35 -8.40
CA ARG A 114 1.63 -36.39 -8.12
C ARG A 114 2.14 -37.82 -7.94
N ASN A 115 1.34 -38.70 -7.35
CA ASN A 115 1.69 -40.11 -7.16
C ASN A 115 1.75 -40.89 -8.48
N LYS A 116 0.99 -40.49 -9.52
CA LYS A 116 1.02 -41.16 -10.84
C LYS A 116 2.37 -41.09 -11.56
N GLY A 117 3.23 -40.11 -11.23
CA GLY A 117 4.56 -39.95 -11.85
C GLY A 117 5.76 -40.16 -10.91
N GLY A 118 5.51 -40.41 -9.62
CA GLY A 118 6.56 -40.49 -8.60
C GLY A 118 7.27 -41.84 -8.57
N ARG A 119 8.61 -41.84 -8.52
CA ARG A 119 9.38 -43.06 -8.23
C ARG A 119 9.00 -43.58 -6.83
N LYS A 120 8.66 -44.87 -6.76
CA LYS A 120 8.27 -45.62 -5.56
C LYS A 120 9.38 -45.49 -4.50
N GLY A 121 9.21 -44.64 -3.48
CA GLY A 121 10.20 -44.53 -2.41
C GLY A 121 10.18 -43.26 -1.57
N ASN A 122 9.51 -42.18 -1.99
CA ASN A 122 9.41 -40.96 -1.19
C ASN A 122 7.95 -40.67 -0.87
N SER A 123 7.54 -40.85 0.39
CA SER A 123 6.21 -40.46 0.85
C SER A 123 6.07 -38.94 0.71
N PRO A 124 5.15 -38.42 -0.12
CA PRO A 124 4.99 -36.98 -0.23
C PRO A 124 4.48 -36.43 1.11
N SER A 125 5.16 -35.42 1.66
CA SER A 125 4.62 -34.63 2.77
C SER A 125 3.25 -34.08 2.36
N SER A 126 2.26 -34.22 3.24
CA SER A 126 0.89 -33.71 3.05
C SER A 126 0.89 -32.18 2.84
N THR A 127 1.86 -31.49 3.46
CA THR A 127 2.04 -30.05 3.32
C THR A 127 3.14 -29.74 2.29
N HIS A 128 2.83 -28.81 1.39
CA HIS A 128 3.82 -28.21 0.50
C HIS A 128 3.92 -26.70 0.74
N GLY A 129 5.15 -26.22 0.81
CA GLY A 129 5.42 -24.81 0.88
C GLY A 129 5.31 -24.13 -0.48
N VAL A 130 4.55 -23.04 -0.54
CA VAL A 130 4.47 -22.20 -1.75
C VAL A 130 4.86 -20.78 -1.40
N TRP A 131 5.79 -20.24 -2.18
CA TRP A 131 6.12 -18.82 -2.13
C TRP A 131 5.03 -18.01 -2.82
N ARG A 132 4.42 -17.09 -2.06
CA ARG A 132 3.38 -16.18 -2.51
C ARG A 132 3.81 -14.74 -2.28
N PHE A 133 3.12 -13.83 -2.94
CA PHE A 133 3.41 -12.41 -2.92
C PHE A 133 2.18 -11.67 -2.42
N GLU A 134 2.40 -10.75 -1.49
CA GLU A 134 1.34 -9.90 -0.96
C GLU A 134 1.80 -8.45 -0.87
N CYS A 135 0.83 -7.53 -0.94
CA CYS A 135 1.08 -6.12 -0.72
C CYS A 135 1.51 -5.88 0.73
N ARG A 136 2.59 -5.14 0.92
CA ARG A 136 2.99 -4.70 2.25
C ARG A 136 2.08 -3.54 2.66
N ASN A 137 1.32 -3.72 3.73
CA ASN A 137 0.66 -2.61 4.40
C ASN A 137 1.75 -1.70 4.98
N ARG A 138 2.06 -0.61 4.29
CA ARG A 138 2.87 0.45 4.87
C ARG A 138 2.04 1.03 6.01
N PRO A 139 2.48 0.96 7.27
CA PRO A 139 1.78 1.66 8.33
C PRO A 139 1.75 3.13 7.90
N THR A 140 0.55 3.66 7.68
CA THR A 140 0.39 5.09 7.47
C THR A 140 0.93 5.73 8.73
N VAL A 141 2.10 6.37 8.63
CA VAL A 141 2.65 7.13 9.75
C VAL A 141 1.53 8.07 10.16
N PRO A 142 1.04 8.00 11.41
CA PRO A 142 -0.05 8.88 11.83
C PRO A 142 0.41 10.29 11.52
N LYS A 143 -0.39 11.02 10.73
CA LYS A 143 -0.11 12.43 10.48
C LYS A 143 0.13 13.07 11.85
N PRO A 144 1.24 13.79 12.06
CA PRO A 144 1.50 14.43 13.35
C PRO A 144 0.24 15.22 13.67
N LYS A 145 -0.39 14.88 14.81
CA LYS A 145 -1.56 15.64 15.25
C LYS A 145 -1.05 17.05 15.42
N GLU A 146 -1.65 18.00 14.70
CA GLU A 146 -1.40 19.41 14.95
C GLU A 146 -1.85 19.65 16.38
N GLU A 147 -0.89 19.68 17.31
CA GLU A 147 -1.15 20.01 18.70
C GLU A 147 -1.62 21.46 18.69
N VAL A 148 -2.95 21.63 18.78
CA VAL A 148 -3.54 22.95 18.94
C VAL A 148 -2.96 23.51 20.22
N VAL A 149 -2.03 24.47 20.08
CA VAL A 149 -1.34 25.07 21.20
C VAL A 149 -2.41 25.68 22.12
N PHE A 150 -2.49 25.15 23.34
CA PHE A 150 -3.49 25.60 24.29
C PHE A 150 -3.37 27.11 24.52
N GLY A 151 -4.43 27.86 24.23
CA GLY A 151 -4.46 29.32 24.36
C GLY A 151 -3.92 30.10 23.15
N ALA A 152 -3.91 29.50 21.95
CA ALA A 152 -3.72 30.22 20.70
C ALA A 152 -4.66 31.44 20.58
N ASP A 153 -5.91 31.31 21.03
CA ASP A 153 -6.92 32.38 21.06
C ASP A 153 -6.50 33.60 21.91
N VAL A 154 -5.63 33.35 22.89
CA VAL A 154 -5.08 34.36 23.81
C VAL A 154 -3.81 35.02 23.26
N GLY A 155 -3.39 34.61 22.07
CA GLY A 155 -2.17 35.05 21.43
C GLY A 155 -0.93 34.27 21.83
N ILE A 156 -1.04 33.07 22.42
CA ILE A 156 0.13 32.18 22.51
C ILE A 156 0.59 31.84 21.10
N GLY A 157 1.83 32.18 20.76
CA GLY A 157 2.40 31.98 19.42
C GLY A 157 2.20 33.14 18.46
N ALA A 158 1.53 34.23 18.89
CA ALA A 158 1.47 35.46 18.09
C ALA A 158 2.84 36.17 18.09
N ASP A 159 3.27 36.65 16.93
CA ASP A 159 4.54 37.37 16.82
C ASP A 159 4.39 38.83 17.31
N TRP A 160 5.05 39.14 18.42
CA TRP A 160 5.13 40.48 19.01
C TRP A 160 6.52 41.13 18.87
N SER A 161 7.36 40.60 17.99
CA SER A 161 8.72 41.09 17.75
C SER A 161 8.76 42.58 17.36
N HIS A 162 7.71 43.06 16.70
CA HIS A 162 7.55 44.46 16.28
C HIS A 162 7.22 45.45 17.43
N LEU A 163 6.85 44.96 18.62
CA LEU A 163 6.55 45.82 19.78
C LEU A 163 7.82 46.18 20.56
N ASN A 164 7.88 47.38 21.15
CA ASN A 164 8.95 47.75 22.09
C ASN A 164 8.98 46.79 23.30
N LYS A 165 10.18 46.47 23.80
CA LYS A 165 10.45 45.68 25.03
C LYS A 165 9.47 45.94 26.19
N ARG A 166 9.12 47.20 26.49
CA ARG A 166 8.13 47.50 27.56
C ARG A 166 6.75 46.90 27.24
N ARG A 167 6.27 47.08 26.02
CA ARG A 167 4.98 46.55 25.56
C ARG A 167 5.01 45.03 25.43
N GLN A 168 6.11 44.46 24.97
CA GLN A 168 6.31 43.00 24.93
C GLN A 168 6.15 42.39 26.32
N ARG A 169 6.81 42.96 27.36
CA ARG A 169 6.67 42.49 28.74
C ARG A 169 5.22 42.58 29.24
N SER A 170 4.54 43.69 28.99
CA SER A 170 3.12 43.85 29.36
C SER A 170 2.22 42.83 28.64
N ARG A 171 2.48 42.54 27.36
CA ARG A 171 1.74 41.53 26.59
C ARG A 171 1.96 40.13 27.15
N VAL A 172 3.21 39.72 27.38
CA VAL A 172 3.52 38.42 27.99
C VAL A 172 2.80 38.25 29.33
N LEU A 173 2.83 39.27 30.19
CA LEU A 173 2.12 39.22 31.47
C LEU A 173 0.60 39.12 31.32
N SER A 174 0.02 39.80 30.33
CA SER A 174 -1.42 39.67 30.01
C SER A 174 -1.75 38.25 29.56
N VAL A 175 -1.03 37.73 28.58
CA VAL A 175 -1.27 36.38 28.04
C VAL A 175 -1.12 35.32 29.14
N VAL A 176 -0.12 35.43 30.01
CA VAL A 176 0.03 34.51 31.15
C VAL A 176 -1.17 34.56 32.09
N ARG A 177 -1.71 35.76 32.37
CA ARG A 177 -2.90 35.92 33.22
C ARG A 177 -4.12 35.29 32.57
N ASP A 178 -4.33 35.56 31.29
CA ASP A 178 -5.49 35.13 30.53
C ASP A 178 -5.47 33.60 30.32
N VAL A 179 -4.31 33.01 30.06
CA VAL A 179 -4.11 31.55 29.99
C VAL A 179 -4.37 30.88 31.32
N ARG A 180 -3.92 31.48 32.44
CA ARG A 180 -4.23 30.98 33.78
C ARG A 180 -5.73 31.03 34.05
N TRP A 181 -6.41 32.07 33.59
CA TRP A 181 -7.86 32.20 33.72
C TRP A 181 -8.60 31.14 32.87
N LEU A 182 -8.19 30.94 31.62
CA LEU A 182 -8.76 29.88 30.77
C LEU A 182 -8.58 28.48 31.37
N ARG A 183 -7.41 28.17 31.93
CA ARG A 183 -7.19 26.89 32.62
C ARG A 183 -8.11 26.71 33.83
N LYS A 184 -8.35 27.77 34.60
CA LYS A 184 -9.31 27.73 35.71
C LYS A 184 -10.74 27.49 35.22
N LEU A 185 -11.13 28.17 34.14
CA LEU A 185 -12.46 28.06 33.57
C LEU A 185 -12.70 26.66 32.98
N GLU A 186 -11.72 26.10 32.30
CA GLU A 186 -11.77 24.73 31.79
C GLU A 186 -11.84 23.70 32.91
N LYS A 187 -11.06 23.89 33.98
CA LYS A 187 -11.15 23.05 35.18
C LYS A 187 -12.56 23.10 35.79
N ALA A 188 -13.12 24.28 35.98
CA ALA A 188 -14.48 24.43 36.51
C ALA A 188 -15.54 23.75 35.60
N ARG A 189 -15.37 23.80 34.27
CA ARG A 189 -16.24 23.08 33.32
C ARG A 189 -16.08 21.56 33.40
N GLN A 190 -14.88 21.06 33.66
CA GLN A 190 -14.62 19.63 33.84
C GLN A 190 -15.25 19.11 35.13
N ASP A 191 -15.14 19.87 36.23
CA ASP A 191 -15.71 19.51 37.52
C ASP A 191 -17.24 19.35 37.41
N VAL A 192 -17.94 20.30 36.78
CA VAL A 192 -19.41 20.20 36.52
C VAL A 192 -19.77 19.00 35.65
N ARG A 193 -19.01 18.72 34.58
CA ARG A 193 -19.27 17.53 33.74
C ARG A 193 -19.09 16.21 34.48
N GLN A 194 -18.16 16.16 35.43
CA GLN A 194 -17.95 14.96 36.25
C GLN A 194 -19.10 14.76 37.23
N GLU A 195 -19.62 15.84 37.82
CA GLU A 195 -20.82 15.81 38.66
C GLU A 195 -22.05 15.31 37.87
N ASP A 196 -22.31 15.87 36.69
CA ASP A 196 -23.42 15.44 35.81
C ASP A 196 -23.33 13.94 35.43
N THR A 197 -22.12 13.45 35.20
CA THR A 197 -21.89 12.03 34.84
C THR A 197 -22.07 11.11 36.05
N ALA A 198 -21.67 11.57 37.24
CA ALA A 198 -21.83 10.82 38.48
C ALA A 198 -23.29 10.77 38.96
N GLU A 199 -24.08 11.81 38.66
CA GLU A 199 -25.49 11.92 39.06
C GLU A 199 -26.47 11.28 38.06
N SER A 200 -25.98 10.66 36.98
CA SER A 200 -26.77 9.79 36.10
C SER A 200 -26.53 8.32 36.46
N PRO A 201 -27.15 7.79 37.55
CA PRO A 201 -27.06 6.38 37.87
C PRO A 201 -27.75 5.59 36.75
N ALA A 202 -27.01 4.60 36.25
CA ALA A 202 -27.47 3.66 35.24
C ALA A 202 -28.90 3.18 35.54
N ALA A 203 -29.84 3.52 34.66
CA ALA A 203 -31.18 2.96 34.70
C ALA A 203 -31.04 1.42 34.68
N PRO A 204 -31.62 0.70 35.65
CA PRO A 204 -31.52 -0.74 35.71
C PRO A 204 -32.19 -1.32 34.46
N ALA A 205 -31.40 -2.00 33.62
CA ALA A 205 -31.90 -2.74 32.47
C ALA A 205 -32.92 -3.77 32.97
N SER A 206 -34.17 -3.60 32.53
CA SER A 206 -35.30 -4.51 32.80
C SER A 206 -35.45 -5.51 31.67
#